data_AF-A0A1J4WKZ8-F1
#
_entry.id   AF-A0A1J4WKZ8-F1
#
_cell.length_a   1.000
_cell.length_b   1.000
_cell.length_c   1.000
_cell.angle_alpha   90.00
_cell.angle_beta   90.00
_cell.angle_gamma   90.00
#
_symmetry.space_group_name_H-M   'P 1'
#
loop_
_entity.id
_entity.type
_entity.pdbx_description
1 polymer ?
#
loop_
_entity_poly.entity_id
_entity_poly.type
_entity_poly.pdbx_seq_one_letter_code
_entity_poly.pdbx_strand_id
1 'polypeptide(L)'
;MVNDTNIKKVLVVCDSVYQTKANNRKGGVGTETQLISKEVYESAGQEKFIPIIREYDESGKPCIPHYMASRIYIDLSSDEKFEESYQKLIRNLYDKPLLKRPALGMPPAYITEEEQVVLRTSHKVAEIKNAILNDRSSANGLISDYLDTFIASLEDFRLSGGSAPDFDNYRFFSYELALYLLAVLIKLKKYDELAYFINNQYFYRSPNTSELAHNGIEIFNHYLPSLDEIRNKRLELRRVSVTADLIKSRATRKDIDFSDLIQADLVAFYITELRGGHFGWFPRTSVYNSRWGSGVEIFDRLVSRQHFEKTKILFGIKTIDELKKLIEQYIERSQEEIKQGHRRSWSWDYEIQPLEKVIERDKIGTVQ
;
A
#
# COMPACT_ATOMS: atom_id res chain seq x y z
N MET A 1 -41.08 9.14 -34.48
CA MET A 1 -39.85 8.37 -34.74
C MET A 1 -38.88 8.39 -33.55
N VAL A 2 -38.57 9.53 -32.92
CA VAL A 2 -37.60 9.59 -31.79
C VAL A 2 -38.21 9.24 -30.41
N ASN A 3 -39.53 9.47 -30.23
CA ASN A 3 -40.24 9.28 -28.96
C ASN A 3 -41.03 7.95 -28.89
N ASP A 4 -40.79 7.02 -29.81
CA ASP A 4 -41.45 5.70 -29.77
C ASP A 4 -40.77 4.81 -28.72
N THR A 5 -41.52 4.37 -27.71
CA THR A 5 -41.05 3.49 -26.64
C THR A 5 -40.63 2.10 -27.11
N ASN A 6 -41.01 1.68 -28.33
CA ASN A 6 -40.55 0.41 -28.90
C ASN A 6 -39.13 0.49 -29.48
N ILE A 7 -38.61 1.69 -29.76
CA ILE A 7 -37.26 1.87 -30.30
C ILE A 7 -36.25 1.96 -29.16
N LYS A 8 -35.52 0.86 -28.94
CA LYS A 8 -34.52 0.75 -27.86
C LYS A 8 -33.19 1.43 -28.17
N LYS A 9 -32.75 1.39 -29.43
CA LYS A 9 -31.46 1.93 -29.89
C LYS A 9 -31.65 2.66 -31.23
N VAL A 10 -30.97 3.79 -31.39
CA VAL A 10 -30.96 4.61 -32.60
C VAL A 10 -29.52 4.76 -33.06
N LEU A 11 -29.22 4.24 -34.23
CA LEU A 11 -27.90 4.40 -34.86
C LEU A 11 -27.87 5.72 -35.61
N VAL A 12 -26.86 6.54 -35.33
CA VAL A 12 -26.67 7.83 -35.98
C VAL A 12 -25.42 7.73 -36.82
N VAL A 13 -25.60 7.64 -38.13
CA VAL A 13 -24.50 7.53 -39.08
C VAL A 13 -23.92 8.92 -39.31
N CYS A 14 -22.67 9.09 -38.89
CA CYS A 14 -21.97 10.36 -38.88
C CYS A 14 -20.89 10.37 -39.97
N ASP A 15 -21.15 11.19 -41.00
CA ASP A 15 -20.22 11.55 -42.06
C ASP A 15 -20.03 13.08 -42.11
N SER A 16 -19.14 13.56 -42.98
CA SER A 16 -18.85 15.00 -43.15
C SER A 16 -20.10 15.81 -43.54
N VAL A 17 -20.98 15.22 -44.35
CA VAL A 17 -22.21 15.86 -44.83
C VAL A 17 -23.24 16.02 -43.71
N TYR A 18 -23.43 14.97 -42.92
CA TYR A 18 -24.35 14.92 -41.80
C TYR A 18 -23.89 15.86 -40.69
N GLN A 19 -22.60 15.85 -40.34
CA GLN A 19 -22.03 16.78 -39.37
C GLN A 19 -22.29 18.25 -39.78
N THR A 20 -22.04 18.59 -41.05
CA THR A 20 -22.24 19.95 -41.56
C THR A 20 -23.71 20.36 -41.52
N LYS A 21 -24.62 19.49 -41.94
CA LYS A 21 -26.08 19.76 -41.93
C LYS A 21 -26.62 19.89 -40.51
N ALA A 22 -26.20 19.01 -39.60
CA ALA A 22 -26.66 18.99 -38.22
C ALA A 22 -26.15 20.20 -37.42
N ASN A 23 -24.88 20.60 -37.63
CA ASN A 23 -24.29 21.76 -36.97
C ASN A 23 -24.83 23.09 -37.52
N ASN A 24 -24.96 23.24 -38.84
CA ASN A 24 -25.39 24.49 -39.49
C ASN A 24 -26.91 24.61 -39.66
N ARG A 25 -27.67 23.57 -39.31
CA ARG A 25 -29.14 23.54 -39.38
C ARG A 25 -29.70 23.92 -40.76
N LYS A 26 -29.01 23.52 -41.84
CA LYS A 26 -29.40 23.82 -43.23
C LYS A 26 -29.92 22.56 -43.95
N GLY A 27 -31.03 22.70 -44.69
CA GLY A 27 -31.51 21.71 -45.67
C GLY A 27 -32.42 20.60 -45.16
N GLY A 28 -33.60 20.94 -44.60
CA GLY A 28 -34.69 19.97 -44.34
C GLY A 28 -34.51 19.02 -43.14
N VAL A 29 -33.32 18.92 -42.55
CA VAL A 29 -33.00 18.03 -41.41
C VAL A 29 -33.19 18.68 -40.03
N GLY A 30 -33.79 19.87 -39.98
CA GLY A 30 -33.86 20.71 -38.77
C GLY A 30 -34.68 20.08 -37.64
N THR A 31 -35.84 19.51 -37.96
CA THR A 31 -36.79 18.98 -36.97
C THR A 31 -36.26 17.72 -36.29
N GLU A 32 -35.66 16.79 -37.05
CA GLU A 32 -35.11 15.54 -36.49
C GLU A 32 -33.87 15.80 -35.63
N THR A 33 -32.97 16.69 -36.09
CA THR A 33 -31.78 17.08 -35.33
C THR A 33 -32.17 17.78 -34.01
N GLN A 34 -33.23 18.60 -34.01
CA GLN A 34 -33.73 19.22 -32.78
C GLN A 34 -34.26 18.20 -31.78
N LEU A 35 -35.06 17.23 -32.25
CA LEU A 35 -35.59 16.17 -31.39
C LEU A 35 -34.47 15.29 -30.83
N ILE A 36 -33.52 14.88 -31.68
CA ILE A 36 -32.37 14.06 -31.27
C ILE A 36 -31.47 14.83 -30.29
N SER A 37 -31.17 16.10 -30.55
CA SER A 37 -30.33 16.90 -29.64
C SER A 37 -30.97 17.06 -28.26
N LYS A 38 -32.27 17.38 -28.20
CA LYS A 38 -33.02 17.49 -26.94
C LYS A 38 -33.00 16.17 -26.17
N GLU A 39 -33.36 15.07 -26.82
CA GLU A 39 -33.39 13.75 -26.19
C GLU A 39 -31.97 13.31 -25.75
N VAL A 40 -30.92 13.63 -26.50
CA VAL A 40 -29.52 13.35 -26.09
C VAL A 40 -29.14 14.11 -24.83
N TYR A 41 -29.59 15.35 -24.64
CA TYR A 41 -29.32 16.10 -23.41
C TYR A 41 -30.20 15.65 -22.23
N GLU A 42 -31.46 15.27 -22.48
CA GLU A 42 -32.43 14.88 -21.44
C GLU A 42 -32.28 13.40 -20.99
N SER A 43 -31.75 12.53 -21.85
CA SER A 43 -31.53 11.13 -21.50
C SER A 43 -30.33 10.95 -20.56
N ALA A 44 -30.63 10.64 -19.29
CA ALA A 44 -29.64 10.24 -18.29
C ALA A 44 -28.92 8.93 -18.67
N GLY A 45 -29.57 8.06 -19.44
CA GLY A 45 -28.98 6.86 -20.02
C GLY A 45 -28.29 7.15 -21.35
N GLN A 46 -26.96 7.07 -21.39
CA GLN A 46 -26.12 7.33 -22.57
C GLN A 46 -26.30 6.32 -23.72
N GLU A 47 -27.27 5.40 -23.62
CA GLU A 47 -27.27 4.13 -24.37
C GLU A 47 -28.27 4.07 -25.52
N LYS A 48 -29.17 5.06 -25.66
CA LYS A 48 -30.22 5.07 -26.70
C LYS A 48 -29.67 5.51 -28.07
N PHE A 49 -28.82 6.52 -28.12
CA PHE A 49 -28.24 7.03 -29.38
C PHE A 49 -26.79 6.59 -29.51
N ILE A 50 -26.47 5.86 -30.56
CA ILE A 50 -25.13 5.32 -30.82
C ILE A 50 -24.58 6.01 -32.07
N PRO A 51 -23.60 6.92 -31.92
CA PRO A 51 -22.92 7.52 -33.05
C PRO A 51 -22.03 6.50 -33.76
N ILE A 52 -22.15 6.43 -35.08
CA ILE A 52 -21.37 5.56 -35.97
C ILE A 52 -20.53 6.45 -36.87
N ILE A 53 -19.21 6.44 -36.68
CA ILE A 53 -18.29 7.25 -37.48
C ILE A 53 -17.98 6.53 -38.78
N ARG A 54 -18.19 7.22 -39.90
CA ARG A 54 -17.83 6.74 -41.25
C ARG A 54 -16.64 7.47 -41.83
N GLU A 55 -16.37 8.68 -41.35
CA GLU A 55 -15.34 9.56 -41.89
C GLU A 55 -14.64 10.33 -40.76
N TYR A 56 -13.36 10.64 -41.00
CA TYR A 56 -12.58 11.57 -40.20
C TYR A 56 -12.28 12.80 -41.05
N ASP A 57 -12.17 13.96 -40.41
CA ASP A 57 -11.80 15.20 -41.09
C ASP A 57 -10.30 15.25 -41.44
N GLU A 58 -9.89 16.28 -42.19
CA GLU A 58 -8.50 16.52 -42.58
C GLU A 58 -7.55 16.72 -41.38
N SER A 59 -8.10 16.99 -40.20
CA SER A 59 -7.35 17.15 -38.94
C SER A 59 -7.29 15.86 -38.11
N GLY A 60 -7.80 14.74 -38.63
CA GLY A 60 -7.83 13.45 -37.94
C GLY A 60 -8.86 13.35 -36.80
N LYS A 61 -9.86 14.24 -36.76
CA LYS A 61 -10.99 14.16 -35.80
C LYS A 61 -12.20 13.48 -36.43
N PRO A 62 -12.98 12.71 -35.65
CA PRO A 62 -14.16 12.04 -36.17
C PRO A 62 -15.22 13.06 -36.57
N CYS A 63 -15.84 12.88 -37.74
CA CYS A 63 -16.91 13.73 -38.24
C CYS A 63 -18.20 13.51 -37.42
N ILE A 64 -18.33 14.13 -36.24
CA ILE A 64 -19.48 14.00 -35.33
C ILE A 64 -20.13 15.36 -35.02
N PRO A 65 -21.47 15.47 -34.94
CA PRO A 65 -22.13 16.71 -34.52
C PRO A 65 -21.78 17.14 -33.08
N HIS A 66 -21.72 18.45 -32.83
CA HIS A 66 -21.28 18.99 -31.53
C HIS A 66 -22.12 18.50 -30.33
N TYR A 67 -23.43 18.34 -30.51
CA TYR A 67 -24.34 17.91 -29.45
C TYR A 67 -24.16 16.44 -29.03
N MET A 68 -23.40 15.65 -29.80
CA MET A 68 -23.07 14.25 -29.53
C MET A 68 -21.59 14.00 -29.26
N ALA A 69 -20.74 15.04 -29.29
CA ALA A 69 -19.30 14.90 -29.15
C ALA A 69 -18.85 14.28 -27.81
N SER A 70 -19.68 14.38 -26.76
CA SER A 70 -19.41 13.78 -25.45
C SER A 70 -19.87 12.32 -25.32
N ARG A 71 -20.45 11.72 -26.37
CA ARG A 71 -20.93 10.33 -26.37
C ARG A 71 -19.87 9.38 -26.90
N ILE A 72 -19.85 8.17 -26.34
CA ILE A 72 -19.03 7.08 -26.87
C ILE A 72 -19.57 6.73 -28.26
N TYR A 73 -18.70 6.72 -29.26
CA TYR A 73 -19.01 6.39 -30.65
C TYR A 73 -18.40 5.05 -31.06
N ILE A 74 -18.88 4.49 -32.16
CA ILE A 74 -18.33 3.31 -32.80
C ILE A 74 -17.71 3.71 -34.13
N ASP A 75 -16.45 3.37 -34.32
CA ASP A 75 -15.69 3.72 -35.51
C ASP A 75 -15.80 2.62 -36.57
N LEU A 76 -16.50 2.90 -37.67
CA LEU A 76 -16.61 2.03 -38.84
C LEU A 76 -16.03 2.70 -40.09
N SER A 77 -15.02 3.56 -39.93
CA SER A 77 -14.44 4.34 -41.04
C SER A 77 -13.33 3.60 -41.81
N SER A 78 -12.71 2.58 -41.21
CA SER A 78 -11.55 1.88 -41.76
C SER A 78 -11.78 0.37 -41.79
N ASP A 79 -11.40 -0.26 -42.90
CA ASP A 79 -11.50 -1.71 -43.09
C ASP A 79 -10.67 -2.50 -42.05
N GLU A 80 -9.55 -1.94 -41.59
CA GLU A 80 -8.71 -2.57 -40.56
C GLU A 80 -9.42 -2.66 -39.20
N LYS A 81 -10.28 -1.69 -38.88
CA LYS A 81 -11.01 -1.61 -37.60
C LYS A 81 -12.45 -2.09 -37.71
N PHE A 82 -12.90 -2.42 -38.92
CA PHE A 82 -14.30 -2.69 -39.21
C PHE A 82 -14.82 -3.89 -38.43
N GLU A 83 -14.11 -5.02 -38.48
CA GLU A 83 -14.56 -6.27 -37.86
C GLU A 83 -14.67 -6.17 -36.33
N GLU A 84 -13.65 -5.59 -35.68
CA GLU A 84 -13.64 -5.39 -34.22
C GLU A 84 -14.75 -4.41 -33.79
N SER A 85 -14.91 -3.31 -34.51
CA SER A 85 -15.89 -2.27 -34.18
C SER A 85 -17.33 -2.69 -34.50
N TYR A 86 -17.51 -3.51 -35.53
CA TYR A 86 -18.79 -4.15 -35.84
C TYR A 86 -19.21 -5.11 -34.73
N GLN A 87 -18.27 -5.93 -34.20
CA GLN A 87 -18.55 -6.74 -33.01
C GLN A 87 -18.95 -5.88 -31.80
N LYS A 88 -18.27 -4.75 -31.55
CA LYS A 88 -18.64 -3.82 -30.48
C LYS A 88 -20.07 -3.28 -30.66
N LEU A 89 -20.46 -2.95 -31.89
CA LEU A 89 -21.82 -2.50 -32.23
C LEU A 89 -22.86 -3.57 -31.92
N ILE A 90 -22.68 -4.80 -32.42
CA ILE A 90 -23.61 -5.90 -32.18
C ILE A 90 -23.77 -6.14 -30.67
N ARG A 91 -22.66 -6.18 -29.93
CA ARG A 91 -22.71 -6.37 -28.48
C ARG A 91 -23.43 -5.24 -27.74
N ASN A 92 -23.29 -4.00 -28.20
CA ASN A 92 -24.01 -2.86 -27.65
C ASN A 92 -25.52 -2.96 -27.94
N LEU A 93 -25.90 -3.37 -29.15
CA LEU A 93 -27.30 -3.54 -29.55
C LEU A 93 -28.04 -4.59 -28.71
N TYR A 94 -27.34 -5.62 -28.22
CA TYR A 94 -27.88 -6.67 -27.37
C TYR A 94 -27.63 -6.46 -25.86
N ASP A 95 -27.20 -5.27 -25.43
CA ASP A 95 -26.87 -4.92 -24.04
C ASP A 95 -25.86 -5.89 -23.37
N LYS A 96 -24.92 -6.43 -24.16
CA LYS A 96 -23.82 -7.31 -23.72
C LYS A 96 -22.44 -6.71 -24.01
N PRO A 97 -22.13 -5.50 -23.53
CA PRO A 97 -20.85 -4.85 -23.79
C PRO A 97 -19.68 -5.72 -23.31
N LEU A 98 -18.54 -5.63 -23.99
CA LEU A 98 -17.30 -6.34 -23.63
C LEU A 98 -16.82 -6.00 -22.22
N LEU A 99 -17.11 -4.78 -21.76
CA LEU A 99 -16.76 -4.27 -20.44
C LEU A 99 -18.04 -3.97 -19.67
N LYS A 100 -18.48 -4.89 -18.81
CA LYS A 100 -19.55 -4.64 -17.85
C LYS A 100 -18.93 -3.96 -16.62
N ARG A 101 -19.46 -2.81 -16.20
CA ARG A 101 -19.06 -2.23 -14.91
C ARG A 101 -19.29 -3.29 -13.81
N PRO A 102 -18.32 -3.55 -12.93
CA PRO A 102 -18.53 -4.46 -11.82
C PRO A 102 -19.72 -3.97 -10.99
N ALA A 103 -20.42 -4.91 -10.33
CA ALA A 103 -21.47 -4.53 -9.40
C ALA A 103 -20.90 -3.57 -8.35
N LEU A 104 -21.68 -2.55 -7.98
CA LEU A 104 -21.34 -1.69 -6.85
C LEU A 104 -21.19 -2.59 -5.61
N GLY A 105 -20.09 -2.43 -4.89
CA GLY A 105 -19.88 -3.13 -3.63
C GLY A 105 -20.94 -2.71 -2.61
N MET A 106 -21.13 -3.55 -1.58
CA MET A 106 -21.94 -3.15 -0.43
C MET A 106 -21.30 -1.93 0.24
N PRO A 107 -22.11 -0.99 0.79
CA PRO A 107 -21.55 0.05 1.65
C PRO A 107 -20.74 -0.63 2.78
N PRO A 108 -19.54 -0.12 3.11
CA PRO A 108 -18.77 -0.65 4.23
C PRO A 108 -19.60 -0.70 5.52
N ALA A 109 -19.49 -1.79 6.27
CA ALA A 109 -20.31 -2.05 7.46
C ALA A 109 -20.30 -0.89 8.48
N TYR A 110 -19.17 -0.19 8.62
CA TYR A 110 -19.02 0.96 9.53
C TYR A 110 -19.91 2.18 9.20
N ILE A 111 -20.53 2.23 8.00
CA ILE A 111 -21.46 3.30 7.61
C ILE A 111 -22.88 2.99 8.11
N THR A 112 -23.23 1.70 8.18
CA THR A 112 -24.57 1.23 8.57
C THR A 112 -24.66 0.80 10.02
N GLU A 113 -23.54 0.45 10.64
CA GLU A 113 -23.46 0.02 12.04
C GLU A 113 -23.16 1.22 12.94
N GLU A 114 -24.09 1.56 13.84
CA GLU A 114 -23.90 2.58 14.89
C GLU A 114 -23.07 2.06 16.08
N GLU A 115 -22.75 0.76 16.11
CA GLU A 115 -21.92 0.18 17.16
C GLU A 115 -20.45 0.55 16.97
N GLN A 116 -20.01 1.58 17.68
CA GLN A 116 -18.59 1.76 17.93
C GLN A 116 -18.09 0.55 18.72
N VAL A 117 -17.20 -0.24 18.12
CA VAL A 117 -16.49 -1.32 18.83
C VAL A 117 -15.70 -0.68 19.97
N VAL A 118 -16.25 -0.72 21.19
CA VAL A 118 -15.55 -0.28 22.40
C VAL A 118 -14.55 -1.37 22.74
N LEU A 119 -13.26 -1.10 22.53
CA LEU A 119 -12.20 -2.00 22.96
C LEU A 119 -12.32 -2.23 24.48
N ARG A 120 -12.27 -3.51 24.91
CA ARG A 120 -12.32 -3.90 26.33
C ARG A 120 -11.19 -3.26 27.16
N THR A 121 -10.14 -2.79 26.48
CA THR A 121 -8.96 -2.16 27.07
C THR A 121 -9.10 -0.64 27.26
N SER A 122 -10.10 0.01 26.65
CA SER A 122 -10.22 1.49 26.60
C SER A 122 -10.21 2.15 27.98
N HIS A 123 -10.90 1.58 28.97
CA HIS A 123 -10.99 2.16 30.32
C HIS A 123 -9.74 1.90 31.18
N LYS A 124 -8.99 0.82 30.90
CA LYS A 124 -7.83 0.39 31.69
C LYS A 124 -6.61 1.32 31.53
N VAL A 125 -6.47 1.97 30.38
CA VAL A 125 -5.35 2.90 30.10
C VAL A 125 -5.33 4.08 31.07
N ALA A 126 -6.50 4.65 31.37
CA ALA A 126 -6.61 5.80 32.26
C ALA A 126 -6.17 5.45 33.70
N GLU A 127 -6.51 4.25 34.16
CA GLU A 127 -6.12 3.73 35.47
C GLU A 127 -4.62 3.47 35.56
N ILE A 128 -4.03 2.86 34.52
CA ILE A 128 -2.57 2.67 34.43
C ILE A 128 -1.86 4.02 34.50
N LYS A 129 -2.31 5.00 33.71
CA LYS A 129 -1.72 6.34 33.70
C LYS A 129 -1.78 6.98 35.10
N ASN A 130 -2.91 6.89 35.78
CA ASN A 130 -3.04 7.40 37.14
C ASN A 130 -2.11 6.68 38.13
N ALA A 131 -2.00 5.35 38.03
CA ALA A 131 -1.14 4.57 38.91
C ALA A 131 0.35 4.91 38.70
N ILE A 132 0.79 5.08 37.46
CA ILE A 132 2.18 5.47 37.13
C ILE A 132 2.47 6.88 37.62
N LEU A 133 1.60 7.86 37.33
CA LEU A 133 1.83 9.26 37.73
C LEU A 133 1.85 9.48 39.24
N ASN A 134 1.25 8.57 40.01
CA ASN A 134 1.18 8.63 41.47
C ASN A 134 2.06 7.57 42.15
N ASP A 135 3.02 6.98 41.45
CA ASP A 135 3.96 5.96 41.96
C ASP A 135 3.29 4.82 42.75
N ARG A 136 2.10 4.39 42.30
CA ARG A 136 1.35 3.31 42.97
C ARG A 136 1.99 1.98 42.65
N SER A 137 2.23 1.16 43.69
CA SER A 137 2.72 -0.22 43.55
C SER A 137 1.81 -1.12 42.70
N SER A 138 0.54 -0.74 42.51
CA SER A 138 -0.43 -1.45 41.67
C SER A 138 -0.21 -1.28 40.17
N ALA A 139 0.68 -0.37 39.72
CA ALA A 139 0.88 -0.08 38.30
C ALA A 139 1.22 -1.34 37.48
N ASN A 140 2.11 -2.19 37.98
CA ASN A 140 2.50 -3.43 37.29
C ASN A 140 1.32 -4.42 37.16
N GLY A 141 0.48 -4.52 38.19
CA GLY A 141 -0.71 -5.37 38.14
C GLY A 141 -1.74 -4.88 37.11
N LEU A 142 -1.95 -3.56 37.05
CA LEU A 142 -2.85 -2.95 36.06
C LEU A 142 -2.33 -3.12 34.62
N ILE A 143 -1.01 -3.03 34.42
CA ILE A 143 -0.38 -3.31 33.12
C ILE A 143 -0.58 -4.76 32.72
N SER A 144 -0.36 -5.72 33.63
CA SER A 144 -0.58 -7.15 33.35
C SER A 144 -2.03 -7.41 32.95
N ASP A 145 -2.99 -6.92 33.74
CA ASP A 145 -4.43 -7.07 33.46
C ASP A 145 -4.84 -6.42 32.13
N TYR A 146 -4.25 -5.26 31.77
CA TYR A 146 -4.45 -4.66 30.46
C TYR A 146 -3.94 -5.56 29.33
N LEU A 147 -2.71 -6.10 29.46
CA LEU A 147 -2.11 -6.95 28.44
C LEU A 147 -2.88 -8.26 28.28
N ASP A 148 -3.31 -8.89 29.38
CA ASP A 148 -4.14 -10.09 29.36
C ASP A 148 -5.49 -9.83 28.70
N THR A 149 -6.14 -8.71 29.04
CA THR A 149 -7.39 -8.28 28.40
C THR A 149 -7.19 -8.01 26.91
N PHE A 150 -6.09 -7.37 26.53
CA PHE A 150 -5.75 -7.08 25.15
C PHE A 150 -5.57 -8.37 24.34
N ILE A 151 -4.76 -9.30 24.84
CA ILE A 151 -4.52 -10.61 24.20
C ILE A 151 -5.83 -11.38 24.05
N ALA A 152 -6.63 -11.46 25.12
CA ALA A 152 -7.93 -12.13 25.06
C ALA A 152 -8.88 -11.49 24.06
N SER A 153 -8.82 -10.16 23.87
CA SER A 153 -9.63 -9.46 22.88
C SER A 153 -9.20 -9.75 21.44
N LEU A 154 -7.92 -10.11 21.20
CA LEU A 154 -7.47 -10.49 19.85
C LEU A 154 -8.09 -11.81 19.37
N GLU A 155 -8.51 -12.68 20.29
CA GLU A 155 -9.19 -13.94 19.96
C GLU A 155 -10.54 -13.71 19.28
N ASP A 156 -11.26 -12.64 19.66
CA ASP A 156 -12.53 -12.24 19.03
C ASP A 156 -12.34 -11.89 17.54
N PHE A 157 -11.11 -11.55 17.15
CA PHE A 157 -10.75 -11.26 15.77
C PHE A 157 -10.13 -12.47 15.06
N ARG A 158 -10.05 -13.68 15.64
CA ARG A 158 -9.45 -14.81 14.92
C ARG A 158 -10.33 -15.24 13.74
N LEU A 159 -9.82 -15.13 12.51
CA LEU A 159 -10.47 -15.68 11.33
C LEU A 159 -10.26 -17.20 11.23
N SER A 160 -11.31 -17.95 10.90
CA SER A 160 -11.26 -19.38 10.60
C SER A 160 -11.41 -19.63 9.11
N GLY A 161 -10.38 -20.20 8.47
CA GLY A 161 -10.35 -20.48 7.03
C GLY A 161 -9.99 -19.26 6.17
N GLY A 162 -9.66 -19.50 4.90
CA GLY A 162 -9.26 -18.46 3.95
C GLY A 162 -7.97 -18.81 3.18
N SER A 163 -7.77 -18.13 2.06
CA SER A 163 -6.53 -18.09 1.30
C SER A 163 -5.48 -17.20 1.99
N ALA A 164 -4.20 -17.34 1.63
CA ALA A 164 -3.12 -16.59 2.27
C ALA A 164 -3.31 -15.06 2.31
N PRO A 165 -3.89 -14.38 1.29
CA PRO A 165 -4.21 -12.96 1.35
C PRO A 165 -5.30 -12.58 2.35
N ASP A 166 -6.17 -13.51 2.76
CA ASP A 166 -7.28 -13.23 3.69
C ASP A 166 -6.78 -12.91 5.11
N PHE A 167 -5.51 -13.19 5.39
CA PHE A 167 -4.84 -12.87 6.65
C PHE A 167 -3.91 -11.65 6.56
N ASP A 168 -3.85 -10.95 5.42
CA ASP A 168 -2.96 -9.79 5.23
C ASP A 168 -3.27 -8.63 6.18
N ASN A 169 -4.52 -8.50 6.64
CA ASN A 169 -4.89 -7.54 7.68
C ASN A 169 -4.15 -7.80 9.00
N TYR A 170 -3.98 -9.06 9.43
CA TYR A 170 -3.21 -9.39 10.63
C TYR A 170 -1.71 -9.19 10.41
N ARG A 171 -1.21 -9.49 9.19
CA ARG A 171 0.18 -9.21 8.83
C ARG A 171 0.47 -7.71 8.90
N PHE A 172 -0.43 -6.89 8.37
CA PHE A 172 -0.34 -5.44 8.43
C PHE A 172 -0.34 -4.95 9.87
N PHE A 173 -1.32 -5.41 10.66
CA PHE A 173 -1.45 -5.02 12.06
C PHE A 173 -0.21 -5.40 12.89
N SER A 174 0.29 -6.62 12.74
CA SER A 174 1.50 -7.10 13.42
C SER A 174 2.73 -6.28 13.05
N TYR A 175 2.88 -5.94 11.76
CA TYR A 175 3.96 -5.08 11.28
C TYR A 175 3.87 -3.66 11.86
N GLU A 176 2.69 -3.04 11.80
CA GLU A 176 2.45 -1.70 12.36
C GLU A 176 2.71 -1.68 13.87
N LEU A 177 2.19 -2.66 14.61
CA LEU A 177 2.39 -2.77 16.06
C LEU A 177 3.87 -2.94 16.42
N ALA A 178 4.59 -3.79 15.70
CA ALA A 178 6.03 -3.99 15.89
C ALA A 178 6.80 -2.69 15.62
N LEU A 179 6.49 -1.95 14.55
CA LEU A 179 7.11 -0.65 14.26
C LEU A 179 6.92 0.35 15.40
N TYR A 180 5.71 0.49 15.93
CA TYR A 180 5.45 1.38 17.06
C TYR A 180 6.19 0.94 18.33
N LEU A 181 6.24 -0.37 18.62
CA LEU A 181 6.99 -0.88 19.76
C LEU A 181 8.49 -0.53 19.63
N LEU A 182 9.09 -0.82 18.48
CA LEU A 182 10.48 -0.52 18.20
C LEU A 182 10.76 0.98 18.30
N ALA A 183 9.91 1.84 17.71
CA ALA A 183 10.04 3.29 17.76
C ALA A 183 9.98 3.82 19.20
N VAL A 184 9.05 3.32 20.02
CA VAL A 184 8.95 3.70 21.43
C VAL A 184 10.20 3.29 22.20
N LEU A 185 10.70 2.06 22.01
CA LEU A 185 11.90 1.57 22.70
C LEU A 185 13.15 2.38 22.31
N ILE A 186 13.29 2.72 21.02
CA ILE A 186 14.38 3.57 20.53
C ILE A 186 14.29 4.97 21.15
N LYS A 187 13.11 5.61 21.10
CA LYS A 187 12.88 6.96 21.62
C LYS A 187 13.13 7.07 23.12
N LEU A 188 12.76 6.03 23.87
CA LEU A 188 13.01 5.91 25.31
C LEU A 188 14.41 5.39 25.66
N LYS A 189 15.26 5.10 24.67
CA LYS A 189 16.62 4.55 24.83
C LYS A 189 16.65 3.24 25.65
N LYS A 190 15.59 2.43 25.51
CA LYS A 190 15.41 1.13 26.12
C LYS A 190 16.09 0.04 25.28
N TYR A 191 17.42 0.14 25.19
CA TYR A 191 18.21 -0.68 24.26
C TYR A 191 18.28 -2.15 24.68
N ASP A 192 18.18 -2.47 25.97
CA ASP A 192 18.12 -3.86 26.45
C ASP A 192 16.84 -4.54 25.99
N GLU A 193 15.71 -3.88 26.15
CA GLU A 193 14.40 -4.38 25.68
C GLU A 193 14.33 -4.41 24.15
N LEU A 194 14.89 -3.41 23.48
CA LEU A 194 15.02 -3.39 22.02
C LEU A 194 15.88 -4.55 21.51
N ALA A 195 17.04 -4.77 22.13
CA ALA A 195 17.94 -5.87 21.79
C ALA A 195 17.24 -7.21 22.01
N TYR A 196 16.56 -7.38 23.15
CA TYR A 196 15.77 -8.57 23.42
C TYR A 196 14.75 -8.81 22.30
N PHE A 197 13.92 -7.82 21.97
CA PHE A 197 12.87 -7.98 20.97
C PHE A 197 13.43 -8.29 19.56
N ILE A 198 14.50 -7.61 19.12
CA ILE A 198 15.07 -7.85 17.78
C ILE A 198 15.88 -9.16 17.72
N ASN A 199 16.60 -9.53 18.79
CA ASN A 199 17.48 -10.72 18.81
C ASN A 199 16.76 -12.02 19.19
N ASN A 200 15.52 -11.97 19.69
CA ASN A 200 14.83 -13.16 20.17
C ASN A 200 14.37 -14.11 19.05
N GLN A 201 14.20 -15.38 19.42
CA GLN A 201 13.50 -16.38 18.62
C GLN A 201 12.04 -16.48 19.10
N TYR A 202 11.12 -16.37 18.16
CA TYR A 202 9.68 -16.41 18.39
C TYR A 202 9.13 -17.78 18.00
N PHE A 203 8.65 -18.51 19.00
CA PHE A 203 8.12 -19.86 18.83
C PHE A 203 6.63 -19.82 18.52
N TYR A 204 6.20 -20.63 17.57
CA TYR A 204 4.78 -20.81 17.22
C TYR A 204 4.52 -22.26 16.82
N ARG A 205 3.24 -22.68 16.85
CA ARG A 205 2.83 -23.98 16.33
C ARG A 205 2.41 -23.84 14.88
N SER A 206 3.04 -24.62 14.01
CA SER A 206 2.67 -24.70 12.59
C SER A 206 1.21 -25.12 12.47
N PRO A 207 0.35 -24.37 11.75
CA PRO A 207 -1.06 -24.72 11.58
C PRO A 207 -1.24 -26.09 10.89
N ASN A 208 -0.30 -26.46 10.02
CA ASN A 208 -0.41 -27.65 9.18
C ASN A 208 0.15 -28.91 9.85
N THR A 209 1.24 -28.79 10.61
CA THR A 209 1.95 -29.94 11.19
C THR A 209 1.81 -30.03 12.71
N SER A 210 1.27 -28.99 13.37
CA SER A 210 1.26 -28.84 14.84
C SER A 210 2.65 -28.86 15.51
N GLU A 211 3.72 -28.89 14.71
CA GLU A 211 5.10 -28.86 15.17
C GLU A 211 5.45 -27.48 15.73
N LEU A 212 6.34 -27.48 16.70
CA LEU A 212 6.91 -26.25 17.25
C LEU A 212 7.95 -25.73 16.25
N ALA A 213 7.63 -24.61 15.62
CA ALA A 213 8.53 -23.87 14.74
C ALA A 213 9.04 -22.61 15.45
N HIS A 214 10.09 -21.99 14.92
CA HIS A 214 10.59 -20.71 15.39
C HIS A 214 11.16 -19.87 14.24
N ASN A 215 10.97 -18.56 14.36
CA ASN A 215 11.51 -17.54 13.47
C ASN A 215 12.13 -16.41 14.30
N GLY A 216 12.95 -15.56 13.68
CA GLY A 216 13.36 -14.31 14.29
C GLY A 216 12.26 -13.23 14.21
N ILE A 217 12.67 -11.98 14.33
CA ILE A 217 11.77 -10.81 14.28
C ILE A 217 11.01 -10.69 12.95
N GLU A 218 11.47 -11.33 11.87
CA GLU A 218 10.83 -11.33 10.56
C GLU A 218 9.40 -11.90 10.58
N ILE A 219 9.02 -12.64 11.62
CA ILE A 219 7.62 -13.09 11.82
C ILE A 219 6.63 -11.91 11.89
N PHE A 220 7.08 -10.71 12.23
CA PHE A 220 6.26 -9.49 12.22
C PHE A 220 6.40 -8.67 10.92
N ASN A 221 7.19 -9.13 9.94
CA ASN A 221 7.53 -8.38 8.73
C ASN A 221 7.11 -9.10 7.43
N HIS A 222 5.96 -9.79 7.46
CA HIS A 222 5.47 -10.51 6.28
C HIS A 222 5.14 -9.56 5.12
N TYR A 223 5.44 -10.00 3.89
CA TYR A 223 5.00 -9.31 2.67
C TYR A 223 3.47 -9.34 2.54
N LEU A 224 2.87 -8.28 2.00
CA LEU A 224 1.43 -8.11 1.85
C LEU A 224 1.00 -8.04 0.37
N PRO A 225 0.81 -9.20 -0.30
CA PRO A 225 0.39 -9.23 -1.70
C PRO A 225 -0.93 -8.48 -1.94
N SER A 226 -1.87 -8.49 -0.98
CA SER A 226 -3.15 -7.78 -1.13
C SER A 226 -2.97 -6.27 -1.34
N LEU A 227 -1.96 -5.67 -0.72
CA LEU A 227 -1.67 -4.24 -0.82
C LEU A 227 -0.70 -3.95 -1.96
N ASP A 228 0.49 -4.54 -1.89
CA ASP A 228 1.63 -4.15 -2.74
C ASP A 228 1.51 -4.70 -4.17
N GLU A 229 0.77 -5.81 -4.39
CA GLU A 229 0.51 -6.38 -5.73
C GLU A 229 -0.93 -6.14 -6.19
N ILE A 230 -1.91 -6.69 -5.46
CA ILE A 230 -3.30 -6.79 -5.91
C ILE A 230 -3.94 -5.40 -5.96
N ARG A 231 -3.94 -4.65 -4.84
CA ARG A 231 -4.52 -3.31 -4.78
C ARG A 231 -3.75 -2.33 -5.66
N ASN A 232 -2.42 -2.38 -5.62
CA ASN A 232 -1.54 -1.52 -6.41
C ASN A 232 -1.82 -1.66 -7.92
N LYS A 233 -1.94 -2.90 -8.42
CA LYS A 233 -2.26 -3.21 -9.82
C LYS A 233 -3.71 -2.87 -10.16
N ARG A 234 -4.68 -3.32 -9.34
CA ARG A 234 -6.12 -3.12 -9.60
C ARG A 234 -6.52 -1.66 -9.69
N LEU A 235 -5.89 -0.80 -8.89
CA LEU A 235 -6.17 0.64 -8.84
C LEU A 235 -5.15 1.47 -9.63
N GLU A 236 -4.20 0.83 -10.34
CA GLU A 236 -3.14 1.48 -11.11
C GLU A 236 -2.38 2.57 -10.32
N LEU A 237 -2.13 2.33 -9.03
CA LEU A 237 -1.58 3.36 -8.14
C LEU A 237 -0.12 3.69 -8.45
N ARG A 238 0.60 2.75 -9.08
CA ARG A 238 2.04 2.86 -9.43
C ARG A 238 2.89 3.26 -8.21
N ARG A 239 2.56 2.67 -7.05
CA ARG A 239 3.32 2.87 -5.81
C ARG A 239 4.41 1.84 -5.68
N VAL A 240 5.53 2.22 -5.07
CA VAL A 240 6.57 1.27 -4.65
C VAL A 240 6.06 0.37 -3.52
N SER A 241 5.38 0.95 -2.52
CA SER A 241 4.71 0.21 -1.45
C SER A 241 3.43 0.91 -1.02
N VAL A 242 2.29 0.24 -1.26
CA VAL A 242 0.99 0.65 -0.73
C VAL A 242 0.92 0.39 0.79
N THR A 243 1.67 -0.62 1.26
CA THR A 243 1.85 -0.86 2.69
C THR A 243 2.46 0.36 3.38
N ALA A 244 3.55 0.93 2.85
CA ALA A 244 4.19 2.11 3.41
C ALA A 244 3.29 3.35 3.39
N ASP A 245 2.53 3.55 2.30
CA ASP A 245 1.53 4.62 2.21
C ASP A 245 0.48 4.51 3.32
N LEU A 246 0.01 3.29 3.60
CA LEU A 246 -0.99 3.06 4.63
C LEU A 246 -0.44 3.30 6.03
N ILE A 247 0.78 2.81 6.34
CA ILE A 247 1.46 3.12 7.62
C ILE A 247 1.61 4.64 7.79
N LYS A 248 2.08 5.35 6.76
CA LYS A 248 2.21 6.82 6.80
C LYS A 248 0.88 7.51 7.07
N SER A 249 -0.19 7.10 6.40
CA SER A 249 -1.52 7.70 6.60
C SER A 249 -2.08 7.47 8.00
N ARG A 250 -1.69 6.38 8.65
CA ARG A 250 -2.13 5.97 10.00
C ARG A 250 -1.23 6.50 11.12
N ALA A 251 -0.02 6.98 10.78
CA ALA A 251 0.93 7.63 11.67
C ALA A 251 0.43 9.02 12.14
N THR A 252 -0.62 9.00 12.95
CA THR A 252 -1.38 10.17 13.41
C THR A 252 -1.06 10.56 14.86
N ARG A 253 -0.23 9.77 15.54
CA ARG A 253 0.20 10.02 16.91
C ARG A 253 1.09 11.27 16.98
N LYS A 254 0.99 12.01 18.09
CA LYS A 254 1.80 13.22 18.34
C LYS A 254 3.10 12.93 19.07
N ASP A 255 3.16 11.82 19.79
CA ASP A 255 4.29 11.38 20.60
C ASP A 255 5.26 10.48 19.83
N ILE A 256 4.77 9.80 18.78
CA ILE A 256 5.56 9.01 17.83
C ILE A 256 5.13 9.45 16.43
N ASP A 257 6.03 10.10 15.70
CA ASP A 257 5.75 10.55 14.34
C ASP A 257 6.15 9.51 13.28
N PHE A 258 5.85 9.78 12.02
CA PHE A 258 6.21 8.86 10.95
C PHE A 258 7.73 8.71 10.74
N SER A 259 8.53 9.73 11.10
CA SER A 259 9.98 9.64 11.01
C SER A 259 10.56 8.69 12.06
N ASP A 260 9.98 8.66 13.26
CA ASP A 260 10.30 7.67 14.29
C ASP A 260 10.04 6.24 13.78
N LEU A 261 8.96 6.02 13.03
CA LEU A 261 8.64 4.72 12.42
C LEU A 261 9.63 4.33 11.33
N ILE A 262 10.05 5.28 10.48
CA ILE A 262 11.08 5.04 9.46
C ILE A 262 12.41 4.63 10.12
N GLN A 263 12.81 5.35 11.18
CA GLN A 263 14.03 5.02 11.93
C GLN A 263 13.93 3.61 12.53
N ALA A 264 12.81 3.26 13.16
CA ALA A 264 12.60 1.93 13.73
C ALA A 264 12.69 0.80 12.69
N ASP A 265 12.06 1.01 11.53
CA ASP A 265 12.05 0.07 10.41
C ASP A 265 13.46 -0.18 9.85
N LEU A 266 14.24 0.90 9.66
CA LEU A 266 15.63 0.84 9.20
C LEU A 266 16.56 0.21 10.25
N VAL A 267 16.37 0.53 11.53
CA VAL A 267 17.16 -0.05 12.62
C VAL A 267 16.99 -1.57 12.67
N ALA A 268 15.75 -2.06 12.60
CA ALA A 268 15.49 -3.50 12.54
C ALA A 268 16.13 -4.14 11.30
N PHE A 269 15.98 -3.52 10.12
CA PHE A 269 16.62 -3.99 8.88
C PHE A 269 18.14 -4.14 9.05
N TYR A 270 18.86 -3.06 9.36
CA TYR A 270 20.32 -3.09 9.40
C TYR A 270 20.88 -4.00 10.50
N ILE A 271 20.21 -4.09 11.66
CA ILE A 271 20.61 -5.05 12.69
C ILE A 271 20.45 -6.49 12.18
N THR A 272 19.33 -6.82 11.53
CA THR A 272 19.13 -8.18 10.99
C THR A 272 20.06 -8.50 9.83
N GLU A 273 20.35 -7.53 8.95
CA GLU A 273 21.31 -7.68 7.86
C GLU A 273 22.73 -7.95 8.38
N LEU A 274 23.16 -7.26 9.44
CA LEU A 274 24.48 -7.46 10.04
C LEU A 274 24.68 -8.89 10.59
N ARG A 275 23.63 -9.51 11.14
CA ARG A 275 23.71 -10.89 11.66
C ARG A 275 23.97 -11.92 10.57
N GLY A 276 23.48 -11.66 9.36
CA GLY A 276 23.47 -12.63 8.27
C GLY A 276 22.40 -13.70 8.48
N GLY A 277 21.68 -14.03 7.40
CA GLY A 277 20.59 -15.00 7.42
C GLY A 277 19.75 -14.91 6.14
N HIS A 278 18.99 -15.96 5.84
CA HIS A 278 18.12 -15.99 4.66
C HIS A 278 16.83 -15.18 4.82
N PHE A 279 16.43 -14.86 6.06
CA PHE A 279 15.20 -14.15 6.35
C PHE A 279 15.49 -12.96 7.28
N GLY A 280 15.48 -11.75 6.72
CA GLY A 280 15.72 -10.50 7.42
C GLY A 280 14.47 -9.60 7.45
N TRP A 281 14.51 -8.57 8.29
CA TRP A 281 13.46 -7.56 8.37
C TRP A 281 13.53 -6.62 7.16
N PHE A 282 12.50 -6.52 6.33
CA PHE A 282 12.47 -5.62 5.18
C PHE A 282 11.86 -4.24 5.53
N PRO A 283 12.56 -3.11 5.30
CA PRO A 283 12.15 -1.80 5.77
C PRO A 283 11.20 -1.10 4.78
N ARG A 284 9.92 -1.47 4.74
CA ARG A 284 8.97 -0.96 3.74
C ARG A 284 8.80 0.55 3.77
N THR A 285 8.91 1.17 4.95
CA THR A 285 8.74 2.62 5.12
C THR A 285 9.94 3.42 4.62
N SER A 286 11.08 2.76 4.32
CA SER A 286 12.30 3.44 3.85
C SER A 286 12.14 4.15 2.51
N VAL A 287 11.10 3.84 1.72
CA VAL A 287 10.72 4.61 0.52
C VAL A 287 10.50 6.10 0.82
N TYR A 288 10.24 6.45 2.07
CA TYR A 288 10.10 7.83 2.54
C TYR A 288 11.35 8.38 3.22
N ASN A 289 12.43 7.61 3.29
CA ASN A 289 13.70 8.02 3.86
C ASN A 289 14.43 8.92 2.85
N SER A 290 14.23 10.23 2.96
CA SER A 290 14.63 11.20 1.95
C SER A 290 16.07 11.02 1.43
N ARG A 291 16.23 11.09 0.10
CA ARG A 291 17.50 10.91 -0.63
C ARG A 291 18.71 11.71 -0.12
N TRP A 292 18.54 12.78 0.66
CA TRP A 292 19.57 13.80 0.91
C TRP A 292 19.94 14.08 2.38
N GLY A 293 19.48 13.29 3.36
CA GLY A 293 19.99 13.53 4.73
C GLY A 293 19.23 12.99 5.92
N SER A 294 18.58 11.84 5.84
CA SER A 294 18.13 11.13 7.05
C SER A 294 18.98 9.87 7.23
N GLY A 295 20.19 10.08 7.77
CA GLY A 295 20.95 9.00 8.39
C GLY A 295 20.11 8.30 9.45
N VAL A 296 20.55 7.11 9.86
CA VAL A 296 19.87 6.39 10.91
C VAL A 296 20.50 6.82 12.23
N GLU A 297 19.81 7.64 13.02
CA GLU A 297 20.40 8.43 14.11
C GLU A 297 21.16 7.55 15.12
N ILE A 298 20.61 6.37 15.43
CA ILE A 298 21.26 5.43 16.35
C ILE A 298 22.60 4.91 15.82
N PHE A 299 22.77 4.84 14.50
CA PHE A 299 23.99 4.40 13.83
C PHE A 299 24.95 5.57 13.60
N ASP A 300 24.45 6.75 13.23
CA ASP A 300 25.26 7.97 13.12
C ASP A 300 25.99 8.29 14.44
N ARG A 301 25.34 8.00 15.57
CA ARG A 301 25.89 8.19 16.92
C ARG A 301 26.94 7.15 17.34
N LEU A 302 27.17 6.10 16.57
CA LEU A 302 28.21 5.10 16.87
C LEU A 302 29.62 5.69 16.85
N VAL A 303 29.80 6.92 16.36
CA VAL A 303 31.06 7.67 16.52
C VAL A 303 31.43 7.91 17.99
N SER A 304 30.44 7.99 18.90
CA SER A 304 30.68 8.14 20.33
C SER A 304 30.86 6.78 21.01
N ARG A 305 31.93 6.65 21.79
CA ARG A 305 32.23 5.45 22.57
C ARG A 305 31.20 5.22 23.66
N GLN A 306 30.76 6.26 24.36
CA GLN A 306 29.68 6.13 25.34
C GLN A 306 28.36 5.63 24.72
N HIS A 307 28.02 6.10 23.52
CA HIS A 307 26.83 5.62 22.82
C HIS A 307 27.01 4.17 22.37
N PHE A 308 28.15 3.83 21.78
CA PHE A 308 28.50 2.45 21.41
C PHE A 308 28.34 1.48 22.59
N GLU A 309 28.85 1.83 23.78
CA GLU A 309 28.73 0.97 24.96
C GLU A 309 27.27 0.67 25.34
N LYS A 310 26.35 1.61 25.08
CA LYS A 310 24.91 1.43 25.34
C LYS A 310 24.21 0.61 24.26
N THR A 311 24.65 0.71 23.00
CA THR A 311 23.96 0.11 21.86
C THR A 311 24.60 -1.18 21.35
N LYS A 312 25.80 -1.54 21.79
CA LYS A 312 26.52 -2.76 21.34
C LYS A 312 25.69 -4.05 21.49
N ILE A 313 24.85 -4.10 22.52
CA ILE A 313 23.93 -5.21 22.78
C ILE A 313 22.94 -5.47 21.64
N LEU A 314 22.59 -4.45 20.85
CA LEU A 314 21.68 -4.59 19.70
C LEU A 314 22.25 -5.54 18.65
N PHE A 315 23.58 -5.53 18.50
CA PHE A 315 24.31 -6.35 17.53
C PHE A 315 24.78 -7.68 18.12
N GLY A 316 24.51 -7.96 19.40
CA GLY A 316 24.98 -9.18 20.08
C GLY A 316 26.50 -9.23 20.29
N ILE A 317 27.16 -8.08 20.37
CA ILE A 317 28.63 -7.97 20.48
C ILE A 317 29.08 -7.32 21.79
N LYS A 318 30.37 -7.44 22.09
CA LYS A 318 31.01 -6.86 23.28
C LYS A 318 31.99 -5.73 22.96
N THR A 319 32.59 -5.73 21.78
CA THR A 319 33.72 -4.87 21.42
C THR A 319 33.51 -4.17 20.06
N ILE A 320 34.21 -3.04 19.85
CA ILE A 320 34.16 -2.31 18.58
C ILE A 320 34.71 -3.17 17.43
N ASP A 321 35.75 -3.96 17.69
CA ASP A 321 36.38 -4.82 16.67
C ASP A 321 35.41 -5.91 16.18
N GLU A 322 34.56 -6.45 17.06
CA GLU A 322 33.49 -7.36 16.66
C GLU A 322 32.48 -6.68 15.73
N LEU A 323 32.10 -5.41 15.98
CA LEU A 323 31.21 -4.67 15.08
C LEU A 323 31.87 -4.47 13.71
N LYS A 324 33.14 -4.05 13.69
CA LYS A 324 33.91 -3.86 12.45
C LYS A 324 33.97 -5.16 11.64
N LYS A 325 34.13 -6.30 12.30
CA LYS A 325 34.11 -7.62 11.66
C LYS A 325 32.74 -7.97 11.08
N LEU A 326 31.64 -7.69 11.79
CA LEU A 326 30.28 -7.92 11.25
C LEU A 326 30.02 -7.07 9.99
N ILE A 327 30.46 -5.82 9.99
CA ILE A 327 30.34 -4.93 8.82
C ILE A 327 31.15 -5.48 7.63
N GLU A 328 32.37 -5.95 7.88
CA GLU A 328 33.23 -6.57 6.85
C GLU A 328 32.59 -7.81 6.24
N GLN A 329 32.07 -8.72 7.08
CA GLN A 329 31.32 -9.90 6.63
C GLN A 329 30.08 -9.54 5.83
N TYR A 330 29.34 -8.49 6.22
CA TYR A 330 28.20 -8.00 5.45
C TYR A 330 28.63 -7.53 4.05
N ILE A 331 29.71 -6.74 3.96
CA ILE A 331 30.22 -6.21 2.69
C ILE A 331 30.63 -7.36 1.75
N GLU A 332 31.35 -8.35 2.27
CA GLU A 332 31.76 -9.54 1.51
C GLU A 332 30.55 -10.28 0.93
N ARG A 333 29.56 -10.61 1.77
CA ARG A 333 28.32 -11.26 1.33
C ARG A 333 27.57 -10.44 0.29
N SER A 334 27.45 -9.13 0.51
CA SER A 334 26.75 -8.24 -0.43
C SER A 334 27.46 -8.20 -1.80
N GLN A 335 28.79 -8.25 -1.84
CA GLN A 335 29.54 -8.31 -3.09
C GLN A 335 29.38 -9.66 -3.79
N GLU A 336 29.32 -10.76 -3.04
CA GLU A 336 29.07 -12.10 -3.57
C GLU A 336 27.69 -12.21 -4.21
N GLU A 337 26.64 -11.71 -3.55
CA GLU A 337 25.28 -11.64 -4.09
C GLU A 337 25.24 -10.91 -5.44
N ILE A 338 25.92 -9.76 -5.52
CA ILE A 338 26.01 -8.96 -6.76
C ILE A 338 26.72 -9.75 -7.86
N LYS A 339 27.82 -10.44 -7.55
CA LYS A 339 28.57 -11.27 -8.52
C LYS A 339 27.73 -12.44 -9.03
N GLN A 340 26.86 -13.01 -8.20
CA GLN A 340 25.94 -14.08 -8.57
C GLN A 340 24.71 -13.59 -9.37
N GLY A 341 24.64 -12.30 -9.70
CA GLY A 341 23.55 -11.73 -10.48
C GLY A 341 22.29 -11.44 -9.66
N HIS A 342 22.31 -11.65 -8.33
CA HIS A 342 21.26 -11.19 -7.43
C HIS A 342 21.36 -9.67 -7.27
N ARG A 343 20.76 -8.92 -8.20
CA ARG A 343 20.58 -7.48 -8.01
C ARG A 343 19.57 -7.28 -6.89
N ARG A 344 19.96 -6.59 -5.83
CA ARG A 344 19.05 -5.98 -4.85
C ARG A 344 18.26 -4.84 -5.51
N SER A 345 17.46 -5.12 -6.55
CA SER A 345 16.68 -4.11 -7.29
C SER A 345 15.80 -3.30 -6.32
N TRP A 346 15.29 -3.98 -5.30
CA TRP A 346 14.48 -3.41 -4.23
C TRP A 346 15.17 -2.29 -3.45
N SER A 347 16.50 -2.30 -3.30
CA SER A 347 17.20 -1.26 -2.52
C SER A 347 17.07 0.12 -3.16
N TRP A 348 16.98 0.18 -4.49
CA TRP A 348 16.83 1.43 -5.23
C TRP A 348 15.42 1.98 -5.13
N ASP A 349 14.41 1.11 -5.27
CA ASP A 349 13.00 1.51 -5.18
C ASP A 349 12.63 1.97 -3.77
N TYR A 350 13.23 1.35 -2.74
CA TYR A 350 12.99 1.65 -1.32
C TYR A 350 14.01 2.62 -0.70
N GLU A 351 14.87 3.25 -1.50
CA GLU A 351 15.88 4.23 -1.03
C GLU A 351 16.78 3.72 0.11
N ILE A 352 17.04 2.41 0.16
CA ILE A 352 17.87 1.78 1.18
C ILE A 352 19.34 2.05 0.86
N GLN A 353 20.03 2.72 1.78
CA GLN A 353 21.46 2.99 1.65
C GLN A 353 22.27 1.71 1.90
N PRO A 354 23.37 1.48 1.17
CA PRO A 354 24.37 0.48 1.55
C PRO A 354 24.85 0.70 2.99
N LEU A 355 25.09 -0.38 3.73
CA LEU A 355 25.44 -0.31 5.16
C LEU A 355 26.69 0.54 5.40
N GLU A 356 27.67 0.48 4.51
CA GLU A 356 28.92 1.26 4.59
C GLU A 356 28.70 2.79 4.51
N LYS A 357 27.55 3.24 4.00
CA LYS A 357 27.15 4.65 4.02
C LYS A 357 26.36 5.03 5.26
N VAL A 358 25.87 4.05 6.01
CA VAL A 358 25.08 4.24 7.24
C VAL A 358 25.96 4.09 8.48
N ILE A 359 26.93 3.18 8.46
CA ILE A 359 27.90 2.97 9.52
C ILE A 359 29.30 3.10 8.94
N GLU A 360 29.95 4.24 9.21
CA GLU A 360 31.34 4.46 8.84
C GLU A 360 32.27 3.66 9.77
N ARG A 361 32.74 2.49 9.31
CA ARG A 361 33.59 1.54 10.04
C ARG A 361 34.71 2.20 10.83
N ASP A 362 35.41 3.16 10.21
CA ASP A 362 36.60 3.78 10.80
C ASP A 362 36.28 4.85 11.86
N LYS A 363 35.05 5.36 11.89
CA LYS A 363 34.63 6.40 12.83
C LYS A 363 34.05 5.84 14.13
N ILE A 364 33.76 4.54 14.22
CA ILE A 364 33.12 3.92 15.39
C ILE A 364 33.97 4.13 16.65
N GLY A 365 33.37 4.76 17.67
CA GLY A 365 34.00 5.01 18.98
C GLY A 365 35.22 5.93 18.95
N THR A 366 35.36 6.76 17.90
CA THR A 366 36.47 7.73 17.76
C THR A 366 36.30 8.96 18.64
N VAL A 367 35.06 9.28 19.02
CA VAL A 367 34.71 10.35 19.97
C VAL A 367 34.43 9.72 21.34
N GLN A 368 34.83 10.40 22.41
CA GLN A 368 34.71 9.89 23.78
C GLN A 368 33.25 9.66 24.22
#